data_AF-A0A7V3YMI8-F1
#
_entry.id   AF-A0A7V3YMI8-F1
#
_cell.length_a   1.000
_cell.length_b   1.000
_cell.length_c   1.000
_cell.angle_alpha   90.00
_cell.angle_beta   90.00
_cell.angle_gamma   90.00
#
_symmetry.space_group_name_H-M   'P 1'
#
loop_
_entity.id
_entity.type
_entity.pdbx_description
1 polymer ?
#
loop_
_entity_poly.entity_id
_entity_poly.type
_entity_poly.pdbx_seq_one_letter_code
_entity_poly.pdbx_strand_id
1 'polypeptide(L)'
;LIAFLGHILTSLNVGFPLGAFVHLLIALEMAGIALAFRFAFLRWKYPGAVLMGTILNGIFAPLSVVPLFGWGFFFGILLSLLVGSFVNVFLAALLHRALARR
;
A
#
# COMPACT_ATOMS: atom_id res chain seq x y z
N LEU A 1 4.93 -2.86 11.71
CA LEU A 1 5.46 -4.24 11.73
C LEU A 1 4.68 -5.16 10.77
N ILE A 2 3.37 -5.35 10.95
CA ILE A 2 2.57 -6.25 10.11
C ILE A 2 2.67 -5.92 8.62
N ALA A 3 2.51 -4.65 8.22
CA ALA A 3 2.61 -4.24 6.81
C ALA A 3 4.01 -4.48 6.20
N PHE A 4 5.06 -4.16 6.96
CA PHE A 4 6.46 -4.38 6.54
C PHE A 4 6.74 -5.87 6.32
N LEU A 5 6.47 -6.71 7.33
CA LEU A 5 6.72 -8.14 7.25
C LEU A 5 5.80 -8.81 6.22
N GLY A 6 4.54 -8.41 6.15
CA GLY A 6 3.59 -8.91 5.16
C GLY A 6 4.07 -8.66 3.74
N HIS A 7 4.61 -7.47 3.45
CA HIS A 7 5.18 -7.18 2.13
C HIS A 7 6.42 -8.05 1.84
N ILE A 8 7.35 -8.20 2.78
CA ILE A 8 8.52 -9.06 2.59
C ILE A 8 8.12 -10.52 2.36
N LEU A 9 7.20 -11.06 3.16
CA LEU A 9 6.76 -12.45 3.05
C LEU A 9 6.00 -12.73 1.75
N THR A 10 5.12 -11.82 1.33
CA THR A 10 4.41 -11.95 0.05
C THR A 10 5.39 -11.86 -1.13
N SER A 11 6.36 -10.96 -1.06
CA SER A 11 7.40 -10.80 -2.09
C SER A 11 8.35 -11.99 -2.15
N LEU A 12 8.70 -12.58 -1.00
CA LEU A 12 9.48 -13.81 -0.91
C LEU A 12 8.76 -14.98 -1.60
N ASN A 13 7.44 -15.07 -1.43
CA ASN A 13 6.62 -16.14 -2.01
C ASN A 13 6.59 -16.12 -3.54
N VAL A 14 6.78 -14.94 -4.15
CA VAL A 14 6.87 -14.75 -5.61
C VAL A 14 8.31 -14.62 -6.12
N GLY A 15 9.31 -14.82 -5.25
CA GLY A 15 10.73 -14.84 -5.62
C GLY A 15 11.39 -13.47 -5.82
N PHE A 16 10.85 -12.40 -5.24
CA PHE A 16 11.36 -11.01 -5.36
C PHE A 16 11.57 -10.56 -6.83
N PRO A 17 10.50 -10.37 -7.62
CA PRO A 17 10.60 -10.07 -9.06
C PRO A 17 11.41 -8.80 -9.41
N LEU A 18 11.39 -7.80 -8.52
CA LEU A 18 12.16 -6.54 -8.61
C LEU A 18 13.49 -6.57 -7.82
N GLY A 19 13.85 -7.72 -7.24
CA GLY A 19 15.01 -7.88 -6.36
C GLY A 19 14.71 -7.60 -4.88
N ALA A 20 15.46 -8.26 -4.00
CA ALA A 20 15.22 -8.20 -2.55
C ALA A 20 15.41 -6.79 -1.97
N PHE A 21 16.40 -6.03 -2.47
CA PHE A 21 16.68 -4.67 -2.01
C PHE A 21 15.52 -3.71 -2.30
N VAL A 22 14.94 -3.77 -3.51
CA VAL A 22 13.80 -2.93 -3.89
C VAL A 22 12.58 -3.25 -3.01
N HIS A 23 12.30 -4.53 -2.75
CA HIS A 23 11.21 -4.92 -1.86
C HIS A 23 11.44 -4.52 -0.40
N LEU A 24 12.69 -4.40 0.05
CA LEU A 24 13.00 -3.84 1.36
C LEU A 24 12.63 -2.35 1.45
N LEU A 25 12.92 -1.59 0.40
CA LEU A 25 12.51 -0.18 0.31
C LEU A 25 10.98 -0.05 0.29
N ILE A 26 10.30 -0.85 -0.55
CA ILE A 26 8.83 -0.84 -0.62
C ILE A 26 8.20 -1.32 0.70
N ALA A 27 8.79 -2.30 1.39
CA ALA A 27 8.31 -2.73 2.70
C ALA A 27 8.36 -1.58 3.74
N LEU A 28 9.39 -0.74 3.68
CA LEU A 28 9.49 0.45 4.54
C LEU A 28 8.41 1.48 4.18
N GLU A 29 8.20 1.73 2.89
CA GLU A 29 7.09 2.56 2.42
C GLU A 29 5.74 2.01 2.91
N MET A 30 5.56 0.69 2.86
CA MET A 30 4.33 0.03 3.30
C MET A 30 4.08 0.17 4.81
N ALA A 31 5.14 0.13 5.62
CA ALA A 31 5.04 0.52 7.03
C ALA A 31 4.61 1.98 7.19
N GLY A 32 5.19 2.90 6.41
CA GLY A 32 4.83 4.32 6.42
C GLY A 32 3.37 4.56 6.02
N ILE A 33 2.90 3.91 4.95
CA ILE A 33 1.54 3.98 4.45
C ILE A 33 0.55 3.43 5.48
N ALA A 34 0.88 2.34 6.17
CA ALA A 34 0.05 1.80 7.24
C ALA A 34 -0.07 2.78 8.44
N LEU A 35 1.02 3.50 8.77
CA LEU A 35 0.99 4.56 9.78
C LEU A 35 0.13 5.75 9.34
N ALA A 36 0.28 6.20 8.09
CA ALA A 36 -0.55 7.26 7.52
C ALA A 36 -2.03 6.87 7.46
N PHE A 37 -2.34 5.62 7.09
CA PHE A 37 -3.68 5.07 7.13
C PHE A 37 -4.28 5.14 8.55
N ARG A 38 -3.53 4.73 9.57
CA ARG A 38 -3.97 4.83 10.97
C ARG A 38 -4.21 6.29 11.38
N PHE A 39 -3.30 7.20 11.03
CA PHE A 39 -3.45 8.61 11.33
C PHE A 39 -4.71 9.20 10.68
N ALA A 40 -4.93 8.91 9.40
CA ALA A 40 -6.12 9.32 8.66
C ALA A 40 -7.40 8.72 9.26
N PHE A 41 -7.37 7.47 9.71
CA PHE A 41 -8.50 6.85 10.42
C PHE A 41 -8.82 7.57 11.74
N LEU A 42 -7.81 7.93 12.53
CA LEU A 42 -8.04 8.64 13.79
C LEU A 42 -8.66 10.02 13.55
N ARG A 43 -8.25 10.72 12.48
CA ARG A 43 -8.68 12.10 12.20
C ARG A 43 -9.98 12.22 11.40
N TRP A 44 -10.16 11.36 10.39
CA TRP A 44 -11.23 11.43 9.38
C TRP A 44 -12.02 10.13 9.25
N LYS A 45 -11.79 9.16 10.15
CA LYS A 45 -12.46 7.85 10.17
C LYS A 45 -12.25 7.10 8.85
N TYR A 46 -13.16 6.18 8.54
CA TYR A 46 -13.04 5.26 7.40
C TYR A 46 -12.84 5.96 6.05
N PRO A 47 -13.61 7.02 5.67
CA PRO A 47 -13.45 7.63 4.36
C PRO A 47 -12.06 8.23 4.13
N GLY A 48 -11.53 8.94 5.12
CA GLY A 48 -10.18 9.53 5.01
C GLY A 48 -9.07 8.47 5.01
N ALA A 49 -9.25 7.38 5.77
CA ALA A 49 -8.30 6.28 5.78
C ALA A 49 -8.26 5.57 4.41
N VAL A 50 -9.43 5.30 3.81
CA VAL A 50 -9.54 4.70 2.47
C VAL A 50 -8.90 5.60 1.42
N LEU A 51 -9.23 6.90 1.41
CA LEU A 51 -8.66 7.86 0.47
C LEU A 51 -7.14 7.93 0.59
N MET A 52 -6.63 8.14 1.81
CA MET A 52 -5.20 8.27 2.08
C MET A 52 -4.43 6.99 1.69
N GLY A 53 -4.92 5.82 2.10
CA GLY A 53 -4.30 4.55 1.75
C GLY A 53 -4.28 4.29 0.25
N THR A 54 -5.38 4.60 -0.44
CA THR A 54 -5.49 4.43 -1.90
C THR A 54 -4.51 5.34 -2.65
N ILE A 55 -4.43 6.61 -2.27
CA ILE A 55 -3.56 7.58 -2.95
C ILE A 55 -2.08 7.30 -2.66
N LEU A 56 -1.73 7.08 -1.39
CA LEU A 56 -0.33 6.82 -1.03
C LEU A 56 0.19 5.52 -1.65
N ASN A 57 -0.60 4.44 -1.62
CA ASN A 57 -0.17 3.17 -2.20
C ASN A 57 -0.32 3.12 -3.72
N GLY A 58 -1.41 3.69 -4.27
CA GLY A 58 -1.71 3.61 -5.69
C GLY A 58 -0.97 4.62 -6.55
N ILE A 59 -0.56 5.77 -6.01
CA ILE A 59 0.10 6.84 -6.75
C ILE A 59 1.50 7.12 -6.20
N PHE A 60 1.64 7.41 -4.91
CA PHE A 60 2.93 7.86 -4.37
C PHE A 60 3.99 6.75 -4.28
N ALA A 61 3.61 5.52 -3.91
CA ALA A 61 4.52 4.39 -3.90
C ALA A 61 5.07 4.04 -5.30
N PRO A 62 4.28 3.93 -6.39
CA PRO A 62 4.86 3.72 -7.71
C PRO A 62 5.60 4.97 -8.22
N LEU A 63 5.25 6.18 -7.76
CA LEU A 63 5.96 7.40 -8.12
C LEU A 63 7.36 7.46 -7.48
N SER A 64 7.54 6.97 -6.25
CA SER A 64 8.84 6.99 -5.56
C SER A 64 9.90 6.14 -6.25
N VAL A 65 9.47 5.11 -7.00
CA VAL A 65 10.35 4.21 -7.75
C VAL A 65 10.56 4.62 -9.21
N VAL A 66 9.97 5.74 -9.66
CA VAL A 66 10.22 6.30 -11.01
C VAL A 66 11.71 6.54 -11.29
N PRO A 67 12.55 7.04 -10.35
CA PRO A 67 13.99 7.17 -10.59
C PRO A 67 14.70 5.84 -10.88
N LEU A 68 14.13 4.71 -10.45
CA LEU A 68 14.71 3.38 -10.62
C LEU A 68 14.20 2.67 -11.89
N PHE A 69 12.91 2.79 -12.20
CA PHE A 69 12.25 2.03 -13.28
C PHE A 69 11.69 2.90 -14.43
N GLY A 70 11.75 4.23 -14.30
CA GLY A 70 11.28 5.19 -15.28
C GLY A 70 9.76 5.38 -15.34
N TRP A 71 9.33 6.35 -16.14
CA TRP A 71 7.91 6.71 -16.32
C TRP A 71 7.08 5.61 -16.98
N GLY A 72 7.69 4.80 -17.86
CA GLY A 72 7.00 3.68 -18.50
C GLY A 72 6.49 2.64 -17.49
N PHE A 73 7.32 2.33 -16.48
CA PHE A 73 6.91 1.45 -15.38
C PHE A 73 5.74 2.06 -14.59
N PHE A 74 5.84 3.33 -14.21
CA PHE A 74 4.79 4.03 -13.48
C PHE A 74 3.44 3.97 -14.19
N PHE A 75 3.37 4.39 -15.46
CA PHE A 75 2.11 4.36 -16.21
C PHE A 75 1.62 2.93 -16.49
N GLY A 76 2.53 1.97 -16.62
CA GLY A 76 2.19 0.55 -16.82
C GLY A 76 1.49 -0.08 -15.61
N ILE A 77 1.82 0.34 -14.38
CA ILE A 77 1.22 -0.20 -13.16
C ILE A 77 0.20 0.73 -12.50
N LEU A 78 0.16 2.01 -12.84
CA LEU A 78 -0.64 3.02 -12.13
C LEU A 78 -2.11 2.61 -11.97
N LEU A 79 -2.76 2.19 -13.05
CA LEU A 79 -4.19 1.86 -13.01
C LEU A 79 -4.46 0.60 -12.18
N SER A 80 -3.66 -0.46 -12.37
CA SER A 80 -3.83 -1.71 -11.63
C SER A 80 -3.53 -1.51 -10.14
N LEU A 81 -2.50 -0.72 -9.82
CA LEU A 81 -2.13 -0.42 -8.44
C LEU A 81 -3.16 0.47 -7.75
N LEU A 82 -3.74 1.45 -8.46
CA LEU A 82 -4.76 2.33 -7.90
C LEU A 82 -6.04 1.56 -7.57
N VAL A 83 -6.52 0.73 -8.50
CA VAL A 83 -7.72 -0.10 -8.29
C VAL A 83 -7.47 -1.14 -7.21
N GLY A 84 -6.34 -1.85 -7.26
CA GLY A 84 -5.96 -2.83 -6.26
C GLY A 84 -5.83 -2.23 -4.86
N SER A 85 -5.24 -1.04 -4.75
CA SER A 85 -5.12 -0.30 -3.49
C SER A 85 -6.48 0.10 -2.93
N PHE A 86 -7.36 0.63 -3.78
CA PHE A 86 -8.71 1.00 -3.35
C PHE A 86 -9.46 -0.21 -2.79
N VAL A 87 -9.51 -1.31 -3.54
CA VAL A 87 -10.21 -2.53 -3.14
C VAL A 87 -9.63 -3.08 -1.83
N ASN A 88 -8.30 -3.18 -1.73
CA ASN A 88 -7.63 -3.71 -0.53
C ASN A 88 -7.95 -2.88 0.72
N VAL A 89 -7.77 -1.57 0.64
CA VAL A 89 -7.96 -0.67 1.79
C VAL A 89 -9.44 -0.53 2.15
N PHE A 90 -10.33 -0.50 1.15
CA PHE A 90 -11.78 -0.48 1.36
C PHE A 90 -12.27 -1.75 2.08
N LEU A 91 -11.82 -2.93 1.64
CA LEU A 91 -12.13 -4.19 2.32
C LEU A 91 -11.58 -4.22 3.75
N ALA A 92 -10.35 -3.77 3.97
CA ALA A 92 -9.78 -3.65 5.31
C ALA A 92 -10.63 -2.75 6.22
N ALA A 93 -11.09 -1.61 5.71
CA ALA A 93 -11.98 -0.70 6.43
C ALA A 93 -13.33 -1.35 6.77
N LEU A 94 -13.93 -2.09 5.81
CA LEU A 94 -15.19 -2.82 6.02
C LEU A 94 -15.03 -3.92 7.08
N LEU A 95 -13.98 -4.74 6.97
CA LEU A 95 -13.69 -5.83 7.91
C LEU A 95 -13.42 -5.29 9.30
N HIS A 96 -12.60 -4.24 9.42
CA HIS A 96 -12.37 -3.58 10.70
C HIS A 96 -13.67 -3.07 11.33
N ARG A 97 -14.54 -2.45 10.53
CA ARG A 97 -15.86 -1.99 11.00
C ARG A 97 -16.77 -3.12 11.44
N ALA A 98 -16.74 -4.26 10.74
CA ALA A 98 -17.54 -5.44 11.07
C ALA A 98 -17.04 -6.13 12.35
N LEU A 99 -15.72 -6.25 12.52
CA LEU A 99 -15.09 -6.86 13.68
C LEU A 99 -15.17 -5.98 14.93
N ALA A 100 -15.01 -4.66 14.80
CA ALA A 100 -15.12 -3.72 15.92
C ALA A 100 -16.56 -3.52 16.42
N ARG A 101 -17.56 -4.08 15.73
CA ARG A 101 -18.97 -4.11 16.14
C ARG A 101 -19.34 -5.38 16.90
N ARG A 102 -18.47 -6.39 16.93
CA ARG A 102 -18.59 -7.57 17.79
C ARG A 102 -17.86 -7.31 19.10
#